data_AF-A0A9R1HXM4-F1
#
_entry.id   AF-A0A9R1HXM4-F1
#
_cell.length_a   1.000
_cell.length_b   1.000
_cell.length_c   1.000
_cell.angle_alpha   90.00
_cell.angle_beta   90.00
_cell.angle_gamma   90.00
#
_symmetry.space_group_name_H-M   'P 1'
#
loop_
_entity.id
_entity.type
_entity.pdbx_description
1 polymer ?
#
loop_
_entity_poly.entity_id
_entity_poly.type
_entity_poly.pdbx_seq_one_letter_code
_entity_poly.pdbx_strand_id
1 'polypeptide(L)'
;MAEEPSAKRHHGKTSNKSSNLVDIHVPGEKREYTKTLKGVELHGKETLEIVCTSVPDKADELMSRLRMKGGGLYPSFIGVDVEYTNKEEPPQMAAVLQLCVEELCLVYHIAAATKWPKRLKDFLQEEKLYTFVGFSIGGDKRMLDKSGLEINPNNFIDMQRKWKDPKTDKYYDSLADVSGGVIHPFYNGMKKKMDGADHKLWGTSPLPDNLITYAGIDAYATYKSWKTIDNIVTGWDISKEQEADPYYHCNFTG
;
A
#
# COMPACT_ATOMS: atom_id res chain seq x y z
N MET A 1 -66.37 -20.26 -34.61
CA MET A 1 -65.46 -20.59 -33.50
C MET A 1 -64.04 -20.56 -34.04
N ALA A 2 -63.26 -19.57 -33.64
CA ALA A 2 -61.82 -19.51 -33.83
C ALA A 2 -61.27 -18.77 -32.61
N GLU A 3 -60.44 -19.45 -31.82
CA GLU A 3 -59.86 -18.95 -30.57
C GLU A 3 -58.73 -17.95 -30.84
N GLU A 4 -58.75 -16.81 -30.16
CA GLU A 4 -57.60 -15.89 -30.05
C GLU A 4 -56.63 -16.38 -28.96
N PRO A 5 -55.31 -16.31 -29.17
CA PRO A 5 -54.34 -16.70 -28.15
C PRO A 5 -54.07 -15.56 -27.15
N SER A 6 -54.28 -15.87 -25.87
CA SER A 6 -53.98 -15.04 -24.71
C SER A 6 -52.47 -14.76 -24.58
N ALA A 7 -52.10 -13.48 -24.64
CA ALA A 7 -50.74 -13.01 -24.39
C ALA A 7 -50.41 -13.05 -22.88
N LYS A 8 -49.62 -14.04 -22.46
CA LYS A 8 -49.03 -14.10 -21.12
C LYS A 8 -47.95 -13.01 -20.96
N ARG A 9 -48.25 -11.96 -20.18
CA ARG A 9 -47.25 -11.03 -19.65
C ARG A 9 -46.33 -11.79 -18.70
N HIS A 10 -45.08 -11.98 -19.10
CA HIS A 10 -44.02 -12.41 -18.21
C HIS A 10 -43.75 -11.31 -17.18
N HIS A 11 -44.18 -11.52 -15.94
CA HIS A 11 -43.68 -10.77 -14.80
C HIS A 11 -42.19 -11.08 -14.65
N GLY A 12 -41.35 -10.15 -15.11
CA GLY A 12 -39.93 -10.13 -14.81
C GLY A 12 -39.76 -10.09 -13.30
N LYS A 13 -39.32 -11.21 -12.74
CA LYS A 13 -38.84 -11.31 -11.36
C LYS A 13 -37.62 -10.41 -11.29
N THR A 14 -37.77 -9.20 -10.77
CA THR A 14 -36.63 -8.35 -10.44
C THR A 14 -35.80 -9.12 -9.42
N SER A 15 -34.69 -9.68 -9.87
CA SER A 15 -33.69 -10.22 -8.96
C SER A 15 -33.13 -9.01 -8.22
N ASN A 16 -33.68 -8.76 -7.04
CA ASN A 16 -33.09 -7.86 -6.07
C ASN A 16 -31.79 -8.55 -5.64
N LYS A 17 -30.71 -8.33 -6.41
CA LYS A 17 -29.35 -8.65 -6.00
C LYS A 17 -29.07 -7.69 -4.84
N SER A 18 -29.53 -8.10 -3.66
CA SER A 18 -29.00 -7.67 -2.38
C SER A 18 -27.49 -7.62 -2.54
N SER A 19 -26.93 -6.42 -2.40
CA SER A 19 -25.51 -6.16 -2.32
C SER A 19 -24.84 -7.26 -1.51
N ASN A 20 -23.84 -7.93 -2.09
CA ASN A 20 -22.96 -8.83 -1.37
C ASN A 20 -22.24 -8.03 -0.27
N LEU A 21 -22.86 -7.93 0.90
CA LEU A 21 -22.18 -7.58 2.13
C LEU A 21 -21.33 -8.81 2.47
N VAL A 22 -20.13 -8.85 1.90
CA VAL A 22 -19.12 -9.82 2.33
C VAL A 22 -18.68 -9.35 3.71
N ASP A 23 -19.17 -10.03 4.74
CA ASP A 23 -18.75 -9.76 6.11
C ASP A 23 -17.21 -9.89 6.21
N ILE A 24 -16.58 -8.99 6.96
CA ILE A 24 -15.13 -9.02 7.17
C ILE A 24 -14.83 -10.04 8.27
N HIS A 25 -14.34 -11.22 7.86
CA HIS A 25 -14.08 -12.36 8.75
C HIS A 25 -12.72 -12.31 9.47
N VAL A 26 -12.09 -11.14 9.55
CA VAL A 26 -10.80 -10.95 10.25
C VAL A 26 -11.04 -10.82 11.76
N PRO A 27 -10.31 -11.55 12.63
CA PRO A 27 -10.41 -11.40 14.08
C PRO A 27 -10.11 -9.98 14.56
N GLY A 28 -10.90 -9.48 15.51
CA GLY A 28 -10.75 -8.15 16.11
C GLY A 28 -12.08 -7.56 16.54
N GLU A 29 -12.06 -6.63 17.49
CA GLU A 29 -13.27 -5.89 17.89
C GLU A 29 -13.70 -4.95 16.74
N LYS A 30 -14.84 -5.28 16.12
CA LYS A 30 -15.41 -4.51 15.02
C LYS A 30 -15.93 -3.17 15.53
N ARG A 31 -15.29 -2.10 15.10
CA ARG A 31 -15.60 -0.74 15.51
C ARG A 31 -15.10 0.25 14.48
N GLU A 32 -16.01 1.08 13.99
CA GLU A 32 -15.67 2.21 13.13
C GLU A 32 -14.98 3.31 13.95
N TYR A 33 -13.81 3.73 13.50
CA TYR A 33 -13.09 4.87 14.04
C TYR A 33 -12.13 5.46 13.00
N THR A 34 -11.74 6.71 13.22
CA THR A 34 -10.67 7.37 12.47
C THR A 34 -9.77 8.08 13.47
N LYS A 35 -8.45 7.96 13.27
CA LYS A 35 -7.44 8.71 14.00
C LYS A 35 -6.44 9.30 13.01
N THR A 36 -6.11 10.58 13.18
CA THR A 36 -5.15 11.27 12.31
C THR A 36 -3.98 11.73 13.14
N LEU A 37 -2.77 11.28 12.76
CA LEU A 37 -1.52 11.78 13.30
C LEU A 37 -0.90 12.72 12.27
N LYS A 38 -0.71 13.98 12.64
CA LYS A 38 -0.05 15.00 11.82
C LYS A 38 1.27 15.37 12.45
N GLY A 39 2.24 15.74 11.63
CA GLY A 39 3.53 16.18 12.14
C GLY A 39 4.42 15.03 12.62
N VAL A 40 4.17 13.79 12.17
CA VAL A 40 5.06 12.67 12.51
C VAL A 40 6.42 12.93 11.85
N GLU A 41 7.46 13.07 12.66
CA GLU A 41 8.79 13.48 12.21
C GLU A 41 9.43 12.43 11.30
N LEU A 42 9.90 12.90 10.14
CA LEU A 42 10.74 12.16 9.22
C LEU A 42 12.15 12.77 9.20
N HIS A 43 13.06 12.15 8.46
CA HIS A 43 14.36 12.76 8.21
C HIS A 43 14.22 14.12 7.50
N GLY A 44 15.13 15.07 7.76
CA GLY A 44 15.20 16.33 7.02
C GLY A 44 14.13 17.38 7.38
N LYS A 45 13.48 17.27 8.55
CA LYS A 45 12.33 18.11 8.96
C LYS A 45 11.09 17.95 8.09
N GLU A 46 11.04 16.91 7.25
CA GLU A 46 9.79 16.47 6.61
C GLU A 46 8.84 15.92 7.68
N THR A 47 7.53 16.02 7.44
CA THR A 47 6.52 15.48 8.36
C THR A 47 5.50 14.65 7.61
N LEU A 48 5.12 13.53 8.21
CA LEU A 48 4.14 12.59 7.66
C LEU A 48 2.73 12.86 8.21
N GLU A 49 1.73 12.85 7.33
CA GLU A 49 0.31 12.72 7.70
C GLU A 49 -0.09 11.25 7.63
N ILE A 50 -0.53 10.69 8.76
CA ILE A 50 -1.02 9.31 8.85
C ILE A 50 -2.50 9.35 9.21
N VAL A 51 -3.35 8.77 8.37
CA VAL A 51 -4.78 8.58 8.67
C VAL A 51 -5.04 7.10 8.90
N CYS A 52 -5.22 6.73 10.16
CA CYS A 52 -5.70 5.41 10.54
C CYS A 52 -7.23 5.39 10.53
N THR A 53 -7.84 4.44 9.84
CA THR A 53 -9.30 4.35 9.79
C THR A 53 -9.79 2.93 9.56
N SER A 54 -10.92 2.59 10.18
CA SER A 54 -11.75 1.43 9.84
C SER A 54 -13.07 1.84 9.16
N VAL A 55 -13.31 3.16 9.01
CA VAL A 55 -14.48 3.73 8.33
C VAL A 55 -14.34 3.59 6.81
N PRO A 56 -15.27 2.90 6.11
CA PRO A 56 -15.19 2.64 4.67
C PRO A 56 -15.10 3.91 3.81
N ASP A 57 -16.00 4.87 4.01
CA ASP A 57 -16.04 6.10 3.20
C ASP A 57 -14.77 6.93 3.40
N LYS A 58 -14.20 6.93 4.60
CA LYS A 58 -12.95 7.63 4.89
C LYS A 58 -11.77 6.95 4.19
N ALA A 59 -11.74 5.62 4.14
CA ALA A 59 -10.71 4.90 3.39
C ALA A 59 -10.82 5.19 1.88
N ASP A 60 -12.04 5.23 1.32
CA ASP A 60 -12.26 5.60 -0.09
C ASP A 60 -11.81 7.04 -0.42
N GLU A 61 -12.08 7.99 0.48
CA GLU A 61 -11.59 9.37 0.39
C GLU A 61 -10.05 9.40 0.35
N LEU A 62 -9.41 8.68 1.28
CA LEU A 62 -7.95 8.66 1.38
C LEU A 62 -7.28 7.97 0.19
N MET A 63 -7.81 6.85 -0.29
CA MET A 63 -7.35 6.22 -1.53
C MET A 63 -7.43 7.18 -2.73
N SER A 64 -8.49 7.99 -2.80
CA SER A 64 -8.63 9.02 -3.83
C SER A 64 -7.56 10.12 -3.70
N ARG A 65 -7.26 10.56 -2.47
CA ARG A 65 -6.18 11.53 -2.20
C ARG A 65 -4.80 10.98 -2.58
N LEU A 66 -4.50 9.72 -2.23
CA LEU A 66 -3.25 9.05 -2.59
C LEU A 66 -3.06 9.02 -4.11
N ARG A 67 -4.11 8.65 -4.86
CA ARG A 67 -4.08 8.65 -6.33
C ARG A 67 -3.81 10.03 -6.92
N MET A 68 -4.38 11.10 -6.33
CA MET A 68 -4.15 12.46 -6.80
C MET A 68 -2.74 12.97 -6.48
N LYS A 69 -2.15 12.55 -5.35
CA LYS A 69 -0.79 12.93 -4.93
C LYS A 69 0.30 12.41 -5.87
N GLY A 70 0.06 11.32 -6.60
CA GLY A 70 0.96 10.81 -7.64
C GLY A 70 1.19 11.75 -8.84
N GLY A 71 0.51 12.91 -8.89
CA GLY A 71 0.93 14.06 -9.69
C GLY A 71 0.87 13.91 -11.22
N GLY A 72 0.28 12.83 -11.74
CA GLY A 72 0.20 12.59 -13.19
C GLY A 72 1.56 12.27 -13.85
N LEU A 73 2.63 12.13 -13.07
CA LEU A 73 3.92 11.64 -13.53
C LEU A 73 3.85 10.12 -13.61
N TYR A 74 4.11 9.58 -14.81
CA TYR A 74 4.17 8.15 -15.05
C TYR A 74 5.64 7.71 -15.08
N PRO A 75 6.02 6.63 -14.38
CA PRO A 75 5.19 5.79 -13.52
C PRO A 75 4.95 6.36 -12.10
N SER A 76 3.74 6.19 -11.58
CA SER A 76 3.41 6.51 -10.17
C SER A 76 3.53 5.24 -9.31
N PHE A 77 3.94 5.39 -8.05
CA PHE A 77 4.09 4.28 -7.11
C PHE A 77 3.23 4.47 -5.88
N ILE A 78 2.79 3.36 -5.28
CA ILE A 78 2.17 3.34 -3.95
C ILE A 78 2.97 2.38 -3.07
N GLY A 79 3.55 2.89 -1.99
CA GLY A 79 4.16 2.04 -0.97
C GLY A 79 3.08 1.27 -0.23
N VAL A 80 3.25 -0.05 -0.12
CA VAL A 80 2.33 -0.94 0.58
C VAL A 80 3.08 -1.77 1.59
N ASP A 81 2.46 -1.95 2.75
CA ASP A 81 2.85 -2.90 3.77
C ASP A 81 1.57 -3.53 4.36
N VAL A 82 1.73 -4.63 5.10
CA VAL A 82 0.61 -5.29 5.79
C VAL A 82 1.07 -5.82 7.14
N GLU A 83 0.30 -5.53 8.19
CA GLU A 83 0.53 -6.10 9.52
C GLU A 83 -0.53 -7.14 9.87
N TYR A 84 -0.14 -8.15 10.64
CA TYR A 84 -0.94 -9.37 10.82
C TYR A 84 -1.45 -9.50 12.26
N THR A 85 -2.55 -10.24 12.42
CA THR A 85 -3.03 -10.65 13.74
C THR A 85 -1.99 -11.50 14.48
N ASN A 86 -2.16 -11.63 15.80
CA ASN A 86 -1.27 -12.41 16.66
C ASN A 86 -1.10 -13.85 16.12
N LYS A 87 0.13 -14.25 15.80
CA LYS A 87 0.44 -15.60 15.29
C LYS A 87 0.15 -16.72 16.30
N GLU A 88 0.14 -16.38 17.59
CA GLU A 88 -0.18 -17.31 18.68
C GLU A 88 -1.69 -17.60 18.78
N GLU A 89 -2.51 -16.79 18.08
CA GLU A 89 -3.97 -16.91 18.02
C GLU A 89 -4.40 -17.19 16.57
N PRO A 90 -4.24 -18.43 16.07
CA PRO A 90 -4.61 -18.77 14.70
C PRO A 90 -6.14 -18.71 14.47
N PRO A 91 -6.59 -18.39 13.24
CA PRO A 91 -5.78 -18.17 12.05
C PRO A 91 -5.13 -16.77 12.03
N GLN A 92 -3.85 -16.71 11.64
CA GLN A 92 -3.20 -15.44 11.36
C GLN A 92 -3.71 -14.84 10.03
N MET A 93 -4.16 -13.59 10.09
CA MET A 93 -4.79 -12.85 8.99
C MET A 93 -4.23 -11.43 8.88
N ALA A 94 -4.45 -10.77 7.74
CA ALA A 94 -4.13 -9.35 7.57
C ALA A 94 -5.01 -8.50 8.50
N ALA A 95 -4.39 -7.79 9.44
CA ALA A 95 -5.06 -6.94 10.42
C ALA A 95 -5.07 -5.48 9.98
N VAL A 96 -3.98 -5.01 9.34
CA VAL A 96 -3.81 -3.64 8.87
C VAL A 96 -3.24 -3.67 7.46
N LEU A 97 -3.79 -2.84 6.59
CA LEU A 97 -3.22 -2.54 5.26
C LEU A 97 -2.74 -1.09 5.27
N GLN A 98 -1.47 -0.89 4.94
CA GLN A 98 -0.88 0.44 4.83
C GLN A 98 -0.68 0.81 3.36
N LEU A 99 -1.03 2.04 3.00
CA LEU A 99 -0.83 2.58 1.65
C LEU A 99 -0.24 3.98 1.77
N CYS A 100 0.85 4.27 1.06
CA CYS A 100 1.52 5.56 1.16
C CYS A 100 1.97 6.12 -0.19
N VAL A 101 1.78 7.43 -0.35
CA VAL A 101 2.25 8.22 -1.50
C VAL A 101 2.73 9.56 -0.96
N GLU A 102 4.01 9.85 -1.17
CA GLU A 102 4.70 11.00 -0.58
C GLU A 102 4.51 11.01 0.95
N GLU A 103 4.17 12.15 1.53
CA GLU A 103 3.99 12.33 2.98
C GLU A 103 2.54 12.11 3.44
N LEU A 104 1.76 11.29 2.72
CA LEU A 104 0.42 10.87 3.14
C LEU A 104 0.33 9.35 3.15
N CYS A 105 0.06 8.78 4.33
CA CYS A 105 -0.23 7.35 4.47
C CYS A 105 -1.67 7.11 4.99
N LEU A 106 -2.33 6.13 4.40
CA LEU A 106 -3.52 5.48 4.91
C LEU A 106 -3.11 4.22 5.69
N VAL A 107 -3.58 4.10 6.92
CA VAL A 107 -3.48 2.89 7.75
C VAL A 107 -4.90 2.33 7.89
N TYR A 108 -5.29 1.44 6.98
CA TYR A 108 -6.62 0.85 6.98
C TYR A 108 -6.67 -0.34 7.94
N HIS A 109 -7.42 -0.19 9.03
CA HIS A 109 -7.49 -1.19 10.09
C HIS A 109 -8.59 -2.23 9.78
N ILE A 110 -8.21 -3.26 9.01
CA ILE A 110 -9.07 -4.36 8.56
C ILE A 110 -9.71 -5.10 9.76
N ALA A 111 -8.94 -5.36 10.81
CA ALA A 111 -9.44 -6.09 11.98
C ALA A 111 -10.60 -5.36 12.69
N ALA A 112 -10.62 -4.02 12.68
CA ALA A 112 -11.73 -3.22 13.21
C ALA A 112 -12.84 -2.90 12.20
N ALA A 113 -12.62 -3.14 10.90
CA ALA A 113 -13.56 -2.76 9.85
C ALA A 113 -14.85 -3.59 9.89
N THR A 114 -15.98 -2.89 9.81
CA THR A 114 -17.33 -3.45 9.75
C THR A 114 -17.72 -3.84 8.32
N LYS A 115 -17.18 -3.14 7.32
CA LYS A 115 -17.47 -3.30 5.89
C LYS A 115 -16.23 -2.94 5.08
N TRP A 116 -16.16 -3.43 3.84
CA TRP A 116 -15.10 -3.04 2.91
C TRP A 116 -15.36 -1.63 2.35
N PRO A 117 -14.33 -0.80 2.14
CA PRO A 117 -14.43 0.40 1.33
C PRO A 117 -14.86 0.02 -0.08
N LYS A 118 -15.73 0.83 -0.69
CA LYS A 118 -16.38 0.49 -1.96
C LYS A 118 -15.36 0.26 -3.06
N ARG A 119 -14.25 1.00 -3.04
CA ARG A 119 -13.24 0.98 -4.10
C ARG A 119 -12.02 0.14 -3.77
N LEU A 120 -11.92 -0.46 -2.57
CA LEU A 120 -10.68 -1.10 -2.12
C LEU A 120 -10.23 -2.22 -3.06
N LYS A 121 -11.15 -3.11 -3.47
CA LYS A 121 -10.80 -4.23 -4.37
C LYS A 121 -10.30 -3.74 -5.73
N ASP A 122 -11.04 -2.82 -6.35
CA ASP A 122 -10.66 -2.24 -7.63
C ASP A 122 -9.33 -1.46 -7.52
N PHE A 123 -9.10 -0.78 -6.39
CA PHE A 123 -7.86 -0.06 -6.11
C PHE A 123 -6.66 -1.01 -6.03
N LEU A 124 -6.79 -2.13 -5.32
CA LEU A 124 -5.72 -3.13 -5.22
C LEU A 124 -5.47 -3.87 -6.56
N GLN A 125 -6.45 -3.88 -7.45
CA GLN A 125 -6.38 -4.52 -8.77
C GLN A 125 -5.97 -3.58 -9.91
N GLU A 126 -5.68 -2.30 -9.63
CA GLU A 126 -5.24 -1.33 -10.64
C GLU A 126 -4.01 -1.85 -11.42
N GLU A 127 -3.95 -1.55 -12.72
CA GLU A 127 -2.92 -2.05 -13.64
C GLU A 127 -2.16 -0.92 -14.35
N LYS A 128 -2.81 0.24 -14.53
CA LYS A 128 -2.34 1.27 -15.46
C LYS A 128 -1.81 2.51 -14.79
N LEU A 129 -2.36 2.88 -13.63
CA LEU A 129 -2.13 4.22 -13.09
C LEU A 129 -0.97 4.29 -12.10
N TYR A 130 -0.75 3.21 -11.36
CA TYR A 130 0.32 3.13 -10.38
C TYR A 130 0.70 1.67 -10.17
N THR A 131 1.92 1.46 -9.69
CA THR A 131 2.40 0.14 -9.27
C THR A 131 2.55 0.08 -7.76
N PHE A 132 2.10 -1.01 -7.14
CA PHE A 132 2.33 -1.25 -5.72
C PHE A 132 3.77 -1.66 -5.47
N VAL A 133 4.41 -1.06 -4.48
CA VAL A 133 5.77 -1.40 -4.08
C VAL A 133 5.78 -1.84 -2.63
N GLY A 134 6.38 -2.99 -2.36
CA GLY A 134 6.57 -3.52 -1.02
C GLY A 134 7.96 -4.11 -0.86
N PHE A 135 8.35 -4.40 0.38
CA PHE A 135 9.57 -5.14 0.69
C PHE A 135 9.19 -6.56 1.14
N SER A 136 9.62 -7.59 0.40
CA SER A 136 9.19 -8.98 0.67
C SER A 136 7.66 -9.16 0.59
N ILE A 137 7.02 -8.42 -0.31
CA ILE A 137 5.56 -8.28 -0.47
C ILE A 137 4.80 -9.60 -0.73
N GLY A 138 5.50 -10.68 -1.11
CA GLY A 138 4.88 -11.99 -1.32
C GLY A 138 4.14 -12.52 -0.08
N GLY A 139 4.65 -12.23 1.13
CA GLY A 139 3.98 -12.58 2.39
C GLY A 139 2.67 -11.82 2.57
N ASP A 140 2.70 -10.52 2.30
CA ASP A 140 1.56 -9.60 2.45
C ASP A 140 0.42 -9.97 1.52
N LYS A 141 0.74 -10.25 0.25
CA LYS A 141 -0.23 -10.73 -0.73
C LYS A 141 -0.93 -11.99 -0.25
N ARG A 142 -0.18 -12.96 0.31
CA ARG A 142 -0.75 -14.19 0.87
C ARG A 142 -1.69 -13.91 2.05
N MET A 143 -1.38 -12.94 2.90
CA MET A 143 -2.22 -12.61 4.06
C MET A 143 -3.47 -11.81 3.68
N LEU A 144 -3.37 -10.93 2.68
CA LEU A 144 -4.52 -10.23 2.12
C LEU A 144 -5.49 -11.20 1.42
N ASP A 145 -4.97 -12.19 0.68
CA ASP A 145 -5.78 -13.18 -0.05
C ASP A 145 -6.70 -13.98 0.87
N LYS A 146 -6.21 -14.33 2.08
CA LYS A 146 -7.03 -14.96 3.13
C LYS A 146 -8.26 -14.14 3.53
N SER A 147 -8.26 -12.84 3.27
CA SER A 147 -9.35 -11.91 3.55
C SER A 147 -10.16 -11.54 2.29
N GLY A 148 -9.87 -12.18 1.15
CA GLY A 148 -10.51 -11.90 -0.14
C GLY A 148 -10.06 -10.57 -0.76
N LEU A 149 -8.86 -10.10 -0.41
CA LEU A 149 -8.19 -8.95 -1.01
C LEU A 149 -6.94 -9.42 -1.76
N GLU A 150 -6.70 -8.88 -2.95
CA GLU A 150 -5.54 -9.26 -3.74
C GLU A 150 -4.91 -8.01 -4.36
N ILE A 151 -3.62 -7.81 -4.12
CA ILE A 151 -2.80 -6.87 -4.89
C ILE A 151 -2.56 -7.50 -6.26
N ASN A 152 -2.86 -6.75 -7.33
CA ASN A 152 -2.75 -7.20 -8.71
C ASN A 152 -1.45 -8.01 -8.93
N PRO A 153 -1.56 -9.29 -9.33
CA PRO A 153 -0.39 -10.16 -9.46
C PRO A 153 0.57 -9.74 -10.57
N ASN A 154 0.14 -8.89 -11.50
CA ASN A 154 0.96 -8.40 -12.60
C ASN A 154 1.46 -6.97 -12.39
N ASN A 155 1.03 -6.29 -11.33
CA ASN A 155 1.34 -4.87 -11.13
C ASN A 155 1.84 -4.59 -9.71
N PHE A 156 2.96 -5.22 -9.38
CA PHE A 156 3.68 -4.97 -8.13
C PHE A 156 5.19 -5.08 -8.29
N ILE A 157 5.92 -4.45 -7.37
CA ILE A 157 7.37 -4.49 -7.27
C ILE A 157 7.72 -5.01 -5.88
N ASP A 158 8.47 -6.11 -5.84
CA ASP A 158 9.14 -6.59 -4.64
C ASP A 158 10.55 -5.98 -4.60
N MET A 159 10.70 -4.92 -3.82
CA MET A 159 11.96 -4.16 -3.71
C MET A 159 13.13 -5.06 -3.30
N GLN A 160 12.89 -6.05 -2.42
CA GLN A 160 13.92 -6.99 -1.96
C GLN A 160 14.53 -7.79 -3.12
N ARG A 161 13.75 -8.06 -4.18
CA ARG A 161 14.17 -8.87 -5.33
C ARG A 161 14.61 -8.04 -6.53
N LYS A 162 14.35 -6.73 -6.50
CA LYS A 162 14.56 -5.82 -7.62
C LYS A 162 15.74 -4.88 -7.43
N TRP A 163 16.14 -4.62 -6.19
CA TRP A 163 17.24 -3.71 -5.89
C TRP A 163 18.33 -4.38 -5.06
N LYS A 164 19.56 -4.32 -5.58
CA LYS A 164 20.77 -4.68 -4.86
C LYS A 164 21.49 -3.42 -4.42
N ASP A 165 22.17 -3.49 -3.28
CA ASP A 165 23.12 -2.46 -2.89
C ASP A 165 24.21 -2.32 -3.97
N PRO A 166 24.34 -1.14 -4.61
CA PRO A 166 25.33 -0.92 -5.66
C PRO A 166 26.78 -1.10 -5.19
N LYS A 167 27.03 -1.01 -3.87
CA LYS A 167 28.38 -1.13 -3.29
C LYS A 167 28.78 -2.58 -3.05
N THR A 168 27.82 -3.45 -2.74
CA THR A 168 28.09 -4.83 -2.33
C THR A 168 27.54 -5.87 -3.30
N ASP A 169 26.71 -5.46 -4.26
CA ASP A 169 25.95 -6.32 -5.19
C ASP A 169 25.08 -7.39 -4.48
N LYS A 170 24.67 -7.09 -3.24
CA LYS A 170 23.80 -7.94 -2.43
C LYS A 170 22.40 -7.34 -2.31
N TYR A 171 21.41 -8.21 -2.19
CA TYR A 171 20.07 -7.80 -1.80
C TYR A 171 20.05 -7.40 -0.32
N TYR A 172 19.18 -6.46 0.01
CA TYR A 172 18.98 -6.02 1.39
C TYR A 172 18.20 -7.06 2.20
N ASP A 173 18.55 -7.20 3.48
CA ASP A 173 17.89 -8.15 4.38
C ASP A 173 16.60 -7.57 4.98
N SER A 174 16.49 -6.25 5.09
CA SER A 174 15.32 -5.58 5.66
C SER A 174 14.97 -4.25 4.98
N LEU A 175 13.72 -3.82 5.17
CA LEU A 175 13.25 -2.48 4.79
C LEU A 175 14.10 -1.37 5.44
N ALA A 176 14.55 -1.56 6.69
CA ALA A 176 15.37 -0.58 7.39
C ALA A 176 16.74 -0.41 6.71
N ASP A 177 17.35 -1.51 6.26
CA ASP A 177 18.67 -1.46 5.62
C ASP A 177 18.60 -0.78 4.25
N VAL A 178 17.61 -1.12 3.42
CA VAL A 178 17.43 -0.44 2.12
C VAL A 178 17.10 1.03 2.31
N SER A 179 16.20 1.36 3.23
CA SER A 179 15.85 2.76 3.53
C SER A 179 17.04 3.55 4.07
N GLY A 180 17.85 2.92 4.92
CA GLY A 180 19.09 3.47 5.42
C GLY A 180 20.13 3.75 4.34
N GLY A 181 20.22 2.83 3.37
CA GLY A 181 21.16 2.90 2.25
C GLY A 181 20.76 3.89 1.16
N VAL A 182 19.46 4.00 0.83
CA VAL A 182 18.98 4.81 -0.30
C VAL A 182 18.35 6.13 0.11
N ILE A 183 17.71 6.23 1.28
CA ILE A 183 17.11 7.48 1.76
C ILE A 183 18.09 8.21 2.66
N HIS A 184 18.37 7.65 3.85
CA HIS A 184 19.25 8.24 4.86
C HIS A 184 19.51 7.27 6.03
N PRO A 185 20.71 7.26 6.65
CA PRO A 185 21.01 6.40 7.82
C PRO A 185 20.06 6.53 9.02
N PHE A 186 19.27 7.61 9.09
CA PHE A 186 18.19 7.79 10.06
C PHE A 186 17.22 6.58 10.08
N TYR A 187 16.95 5.98 8.92
CA TYR A 187 16.01 4.87 8.80
C TYR A 187 16.56 3.52 9.27
N ASN A 188 17.87 3.37 9.51
CA ASN A 188 18.44 2.14 10.08
C ASN A 188 17.86 1.79 11.45
N GLY A 189 17.37 2.80 12.19
CA GLY A 189 16.75 2.65 13.49
C GLY A 189 15.23 2.50 13.47
N MET A 190 14.58 2.54 12.30
CA MET A 190 13.11 2.66 12.22
C MET A 190 12.37 1.47 12.85
N LYS A 191 12.94 0.27 12.76
CA LYS A 191 12.35 -0.97 13.32
C LYS A 191 12.58 -1.14 14.83
N LYS A 192 13.48 -0.36 15.45
CA LYS A 192 13.87 -0.53 16.87
C LYS A 192 12.86 0.08 17.87
N LYS A 193 11.80 0.69 17.36
CA LYS A 193 10.79 1.40 18.18
C LYS A 193 9.60 0.53 18.59
N MET A 194 9.55 -0.73 18.15
CA MET A 194 8.55 -1.72 18.55
C MET A 194 9.20 -2.89 19.25
N ASP A 195 8.51 -3.43 20.26
CA ASP A 195 8.90 -4.68 20.92
C ASP A 195 8.00 -5.86 20.50
N GLY A 196 8.32 -7.06 21.00
CA GLY A 196 7.58 -8.27 20.69
C GLY A 196 6.14 -8.29 21.22
N ALA A 197 5.82 -7.49 22.24
CA ALA A 197 4.46 -7.38 22.77
C ALA A 197 3.60 -6.48 21.87
N ASP A 198 4.17 -5.37 21.38
CA ASP A 198 3.49 -4.47 20.43
C ASP A 198 3.04 -5.20 19.16
N HIS A 199 3.86 -6.12 18.63
CA HIS A 199 3.51 -6.92 17.44
C HIS A 199 2.28 -7.83 17.61
N LYS A 200 1.78 -8.03 18.84
CA LYS A 200 0.56 -8.82 19.09
C LYS A 200 -0.71 -7.98 19.04
N LEU A 201 -0.59 -6.64 18.99
CA LEU A 201 -1.70 -5.72 19.19
C LEU A 201 -2.33 -5.23 17.88
N TRP A 202 -1.88 -5.69 16.70
CA TRP A 202 -2.42 -5.24 15.41
C TRP A 202 -3.91 -5.56 15.20
N GLY A 203 -4.47 -6.55 15.91
CA GLY A 203 -5.90 -6.86 15.90
C GLY A 203 -6.74 -6.07 16.92
N THR A 204 -6.09 -5.25 17.77
CA THR A 204 -6.77 -4.50 18.85
C THR A 204 -7.37 -3.20 18.34
N SER A 205 -8.60 -2.91 18.77
CA SER A 205 -9.36 -1.76 18.30
C SER A 205 -9.73 -0.85 19.48
N PRO A 206 -9.42 0.47 19.42
CA PRO A 206 -8.64 1.15 18.38
C PRO A 206 -7.14 0.84 18.48
N LEU A 207 -6.41 1.02 17.37
CA LEU A 207 -4.93 0.93 17.40
C LEU A 207 -4.31 2.06 18.23
N PRO A 208 -3.28 1.77 19.05
CA PRO A 208 -2.51 2.78 19.76
C PRO A 208 -1.59 3.59 18.82
N ASP A 209 -1.19 4.79 19.26
CA ASP A 209 -0.46 5.74 18.41
C ASP A 209 0.92 5.29 17.99
N ASN A 210 1.61 4.50 18.82
CA ASN A 210 2.90 3.90 18.46
C ASN A 210 2.76 2.97 17.24
N LEU A 211 1.72 2.13 17.20
CA LEU A 211 1.45 1.24 16.07
C LEU A 211 1.02 1.99 14.82
N ILE A 212 0.17 3.02 14.95
CA ILE A 212 -0.23 3.86 13.82
C ILE A 212 1.00 4.58 13.24
N THR A 213 1.85 5.12 14.11
CA THR A 213 3.10 5.80 13.73
C THR A 213 4.04 4.85 13.00
N TYR A 214 4.25 3.66 13.56
CA TYR A 214 5.11 2.65 12.98
C TYR A 214 4.62 2.20 11.60
N ALA A 215 3.34 1.84 11.49
CA ALA A 215 2.70 1.45 10.24
C ALA A 215 2.83 2.53 9.15
N GLY A 216 2.63 3.80 9.52
CA GLY A 216 2.82 4.91 8.57
C GLY A 216 4.27 5.07 8.15
N ILE A 217 5.23 4.98 9.07
CA ILE A 217 6.66 5.09 8.77
C ILE A 217 7.13 3.96 7.85
N ASP A 218 6.65 2.72 8.05
CA ASP A 218 7.00 1.59 7.19
C ASP A 218 6.49 1.77 5.76
N ALA A 219 5.24 2.19 5.58
CA ALA A 219 4.68 2.44 4.26
C ALA A 219 5.36 3.64 3.56
N TYR A 220 5.68 4.71 4.31
CA TYR A 220 6.47 5.84 3.80
C TYR A 220 7.86 5.38 3.35
N ALA A 221 8.58 4.64 4.20
CA ALA A 221 9.94 4.20 3.92
C ALA A 221 9.99 3.28 2.70
N THR A 222 8.98 2.43 2.54
CA THR A 222 8.79 1.60 1.34
C THR A 222 8.62 2.45 0.10
N TYR A 223 7.67 3.40 0.10
CA TYR A 223 7.42 4.31 -1.02
C TYR A 223 8.67 5.12 -1.39
N LYS A 224 9.26 5.81 -0.39
CA LYS A 224 10.38 6.74 -0.58
C LYS A 224 11.64 6.01 -1.03
N SER A 225 11.88 4.80 -0.51
CA SER A 225 13.02 3.98 -0.94
C SER A 225 12.93 3.66 -2.41
N TRP A 226 11.78 3.14 -2.86
CA TRP A 226 11.62 2.79 -4.27
C TRP A 226 11.66 4.01 -5.18
N LYS A 227 10.98 5.10 -4.81
CA LYS A 227 11.05 6.35 -5.58
C LYS A 227 12.49 6.85 -5.73
N THR A 228 13.31 6.70 -4.69
CA THR A 228 14.72 7.09 -4.74
C THR A 228 15.52 6.15 -5.64
N ILE A 229 15.28 4.84 -5.55
CA ILE A 229 15.90 3.83 -6.42
C ILE A 229 15.54 4.08 -7.89
N ASP A 230 14.27 4.32 -8.19
CA ASP A 230 13.78 4.59 -9.54
C ASP A 230 14.45 5.84 -10.14
N ASN A 231 14.61 6.90 -9.34
CA ASN A 231 15.35 8.09 -9.75
C ASN A 231 16.84 7.80 -10.01
N ILE A 232 17.48 6.96 -9.20
CA ILE A 232 18.89 6.57 -9.38
C ILE A 232 19.06 5.80 -10.68
N VAL A 233 18.21 4.78 -10.92
CA VAL A 233 18.25 3.95 -12.13
C VAL A 233 17.99 4.80 -13.37
N THR A 234 16.96 5.63 -13.34
CA THR A 234 16.65 6.56 -14.44
C THR A 234 17.83 7.49 -14.73
N GLY A 235 18.47 8.04 -13.70
CA GLY A 235 19.65 8.89 -13.86
C GLY A 235 20.85 8.16 -14.48
N TRP A 236 21.06 6.89 -14.12
CA TRP A 236 22.10 6.06 -14.74
C TRP A 236 21.81 5.76 -16.21
N ASP A 237 20.57 5.46 -16.57
CA ASP A 237 20.20 5.16 -17.94
C ASP A 237 20.37 6.39 -18.84
N ILE A 238 19.92 7.56 -18.39
CA ILE A 238 20.16 8.83 -19.09
C ILE A 238 21.67 9.07 -19.29
N SER A 239 22.48 8.86 -18.25
CA SER A 239 23.94 9.09 -18.34
C SER A 239 24.58 8.15 -19.38
N LYS A 240 24.18 6.88 -19.42
CA LYS A 240 24.65 5.91 -20.41
C LYS A 240 24.23 6.26 -21.83
N GLU A 241 23.00 6.74 -22.03
CA GLU A 241 22.52 7.19 -23.34
C GLU A 241 23.33 8.39 -23.85
N GLN A 242 23.66 9.34 -22.98
CA GLN A 242 24.50 10.49 -23.32
C GLN A 242 25.93 10.09 -23.68
N GLU A 243 26.53 9.16 -22.94
CA GLU A 243 27.87 8.62 -23.25
C GLU A 243 27.91 7.82 -24.56
N ALA A 244 26.79 7.16 -24.92
CA ALA A 244 26.67 6.40 -26.15
C ALA A 244 26.35 7.25 -27.38
N ASP A 245 25.92 8.51 -27.22
CA ASP A 245 25.64 9.44 -28.32
C ASP A 245 26.93 10.13 -28.81
N PRO A 246 27.46 9.79 -30.00
CA PRO A 246 28.70 10.37 -30.52
C PRO A 246 28.61 11.88 -30.82
N TYR A 247 27.41 12.49 -30.77
CA TYR A 247 27.20 13.91 -31.01
C TYR A 247 26.96 14.74 -29.73
N TYR A 248 26.89 14.11 -28.55
CA TYR A 248 26.56 14.81 -27.31
C TYR A 248 27.59 15.90 -26.93
N HIS A 249 28.86 15.67 -27.27
CA HIS A 249 29.96 16.61 -27.03
C HIS A 249 30.14 17.68 -28.12
N CYS A 250 29.42 17.61 -29.23
CA CYS A 250 29.60 18.52 -30.37
C CYS A 250 28.89 19.88 -30.22
N ASN A 251 28.13 20.10 -29.15
CA ASN A 251 27.33 21.32 -28.95
C ASN A 251 28.00 22.42 -28.10
N PHE A 252 29.30 22.27 -27.76
CA PHE A 252 30.05 23.28 -26.98
C PHE A 252 31.33 23.75 -27.68
N THR A 253 31.25 24.15 -28.94
CA THR A 253 32.28 25.02 -29.55
C THR A 253 31.59 25.98 -30.51
N GLY A 254 31.16 27.13 -29.99
CA GLY A 254 30.83 28.33 -30.73
C GLY A 254 31.84 29.42 -30.40
#